data_AF-A0A933ZP18-F1
#
_entry.id   AF-A0A933ZP18-F1
#
_cell.length_a   1.000
_cell.length_b   1.000
_cell.length_c   1.000
_cell.angle_alpha   90.00
_cell.angle_beta   90.00
_cell.angle_gamma   90.00
#
_symmetry.space_group_name_H-M   'P 1'
#
loop_
_entity.id
_entity.type
_entity.pdbx_description
1 polymer ?
#
loop_
_entity_poly.entity_id
_entity_poly.type
_entity_poly.pdbx_seq_one_letter_code
_entity_poly.pdbx_strand_id
1 'polypeptide(L)'
;MPLQISGHCHYHPMRPGIGVCVECRQVVCAECTTQFEGINRCAACLSKLGRRSDVQRTSAQMGAANLLTLVLVFGLLFGGIAWAATALVP
;
A
#
# COMPACT_ATOMS: atom_id res chain seq x y z
N MET A 1 6.07 -24.88 -1.62
CA MET A 1 5.69 -25.00 -0.19
C MET A 1 4.56 -26.00 -0.08
N PRO A 2 4.71 -27.08 0.70
CA PRO A 2 3.65 -28.08 0.84
C PRO A 2 2.47 -27.50 1.61
N LEU A 3 1.27 -27.74 1.09
CA LEU A 3 0.02 -27.46 1.77
C LEU A 3 -0.12 -28.43 2.95
N GLN A 4 -0.06 -27.93 4.18
CA GLN A 4 -0.35 -28.72 5.37
C GLN A 4 -1.87 -28.77 5.51
N ILE A 5 -2.49 -29.86 5.04
CA ILE A 5 -3.93 -30.12 5.22
C ILE A 5 -4.11 -30.89 6.53
N SER A 6 -3.49 -30.40 7.60
CA SER A 6 -3.79 -30.86 8.96
C SER A 6 -5.12 -30.24 9.36
N GLY A 7 -6.03 -31.01 9.96
CA GLY A 7 -7.25 -30.47 10.58
C GLY A 7 -6.98 -29.54 11.77
N HIS A 8 -5.72 -29.24 12.06
CA HIS A 8 -5.23 -28.45 13.17
C HIS A 8 -4.55 -27.17 12.71
N CYS A 9 -4.58 -26.16 13.58
CA CYS A 9 -3.93 -24.88 13.34
C CYS A 9 -2.40 -25.06 13.24
N HIS A 10 -1.80 -24.44 12.23
CA HIS A 10 -0.34 -24.40 12.03
C HIS A 10 0.42 -23.84 13.25
N TYR A 11 -0.15 -22.84 13.94
CA TYR A 11 0.47 -22.21 15.11
C TYR A 11 0.11 -22.92 16.43
N HIS A 12 -0.99 -23.67 16.45
CA HIS A 12 -1.50 -24.34 17.63
C HIS A 12 -1.95 -25.76 17.26
N PRO A 13 -1.04 -26.75 17.29
CA PRO A 13 -1.34 -28.12 16.86
C PRO A 13 -2.49 -28.77 17.65
N MET A 14 -2.72 -28.34 18.88
CA MET A 14 -3.81 -28.82 19.74
C MET A 14 -5.19 -28.24 19.38
N ARG A 15 -5.25 -27.19 18.55
CA ARG A 15 -6.51 -26.49 18.23
C ARG A 15 -7.02 -26.88 16.84
N PRO A 16 -8.34 -27.02 16.67
CA PRO A 16 -8.92 -27.28 15.36
C PRO A 16 -8.73 -26.09 14.43
N GLY A 17 -8.38 -26.39 13.19
CA GLY A 17 -8.35 -25.42 12.11
C GLY A 17 -9.76 -25.13 11.62
N ILE A 18 -10.11 -23.84 11.49
CA ILE A 18 -11.45 -23.43 11.01
C ILE A 18 -11.38 -22.74 9.64
N GLY A 19 -10.19 -22.42 9.15
CA GLY A 19 -10.00 -21.72 7.89
C GLY A 19 -8.58 -21.85 7.36
N VAL A 20 -8.40 -21.42 6.12
CA VAL A 20 -7.11 -21.44 5.40
C VAL A 20 -6.72 -20.01 5.06
N CYS A 21 -5.49 -19.62 5.38
CA CYS A 21 -4.98 -18.31 4.98
C CYS A 21 -4.81 -18.25 3.45
N VAL A 22 -5.40 -17.26 2.78
CA VAL A 22 -5.33 -17.16 1.30
C VAL A 22 -3.90 -16.98 0.75
N GLU A 23 -3.00 -16.38 1.54
CA GLU A 23 -1.64 -16.05 1.12
C GLU A 23 -0.68 -17.24 1.28
N CYS A 24 -0.53 -17.76 2.50
CA CYS A 24 0.41 -18.85 2.80
C CYS A 24 -0.22 -20.25 2.81
N ARG A 25 -1.55 -20.31 2.64
CA ARG A 25 -2.36 -21.53 2.58
C ARG A 25 -2.20 -22.48 3.77
N GLN A 26 -1.80 -21.93 4.91
CA GLN A 26 -1.78 -22.65 6.19
C GLN A 26 -3.17 -22.68 6.81
N VAL A 27 -3.50 -23.80 7.45
CA VAL A 27 -4.72 -23.96 8.26
C VAL A 27 -4.55 -23.18 9.57
N VAL A 28 -5.57 -22.42 9.97
CA VAL A 28 -5.55 -21.53 11.14
C VAL A 28 -6.81 -21.69 12.00
N CYS A 29 -6.66 -21.55 13.32
CA CYS A 29 -7.78 -21.53 14.26
C CYS A 29 -8.45 -20.14 14.33
N ALA A 30 -9.55 -20.05 15.09
CA ALA A 30 -10.32 -18.82 15.30
C ALA A 30 -9.50 -17.63 15.82
N GLU A 31 -8.51 -17.89 16.66
CA GLU A 31 -7.66 -16.84 17.23
C GLU A 31 -6.53 -16.41 16.29
N CYS A 32 -6.05 -17.31 15.43
CA CYS A 32 -4.96 -17.03 14.49
C CYS A 32 -5.45 -16.45 13.16
N THR A 33 -6.75 -16.57 12.87
CA THR A 33 -7.36 -16.04 11.65
C THR A 33 -7.90 -14.64 11.88
N THR A 34 -7.72 -13.77 10.89
CA THR A 34 -8.40 -12.48 10.81
C THR A 34 -9.07 -12.40 9.45
N GLN A 35 -10.36 -12.07 9.43
CA GLN A 35 -11.03 -11.77 8.17
C GLN A 35 -10.62 -10.37 7.72
N PHE A 36 -10.02 -10.31 6.54
CA PHE A 36 -9.76 -9.05 5.83
C PHE A 36 -10.44 -9.18 4.48
N GLU A 37 -11.27 -8.21 4.10
CA GLU A 37 -12.07 -8.27 2.86
C GLU A 37 -12.92 -9.55 2.74
N GLY A 38 -13.43 -10.07 3.87
CA GLY A 38 -14.21 -11.33 3.91
C GLY A 38 -13.39 -12.61 3.70
N ILE A 39 -12.06 -12.52 3.65
CA ILE A 39 -11.15 -13.66 3.42
C ILE A 39 -10.23 -13.86 4.62
N ASN A 40 -10.07 -15.12 5.04
CA ASN A 40 -9.17 -15.50 6.13
C ASN A 40 -7.70 -15.23 5.77
N ARG A 41 -7.03 -14.47 6.64
CA ARG A 41 -5.58 -14.23 6.61
C ARG A 41 -4.98 -14.51 7.99
N CYS A 42 -3.80 -15.12 8.04
CA CYS A 42 -3.08 -15.28 9.31
C CYS A 42 -2.41 -13.96 9.73
N ALA A 43 -2.18 -13.80 11.04
CA ALA A 43 -1.54 -12.60 11.59
C ALA A 43 -0.20 -12.24 10.91
N ALA A 44 0.62 -13.26 10.58
CA ALA A 44 1.90 -13.06 9.92
C ALA A 44 1.78 -12.54 8.47
N CYS A 45 0.75 -12.93 7.73
CA CYS A 45 0.51 -12.43 6.38
C CYS A 45 -0.18 -11.06 6.40
N LEU A 46 -1.08 -10.84 7.37
CA LEU A 46 -1.76 -9.56 7.53
C LEU A 46 -0.79 -8.42 7.88
N SER A 47 0.19 -8.68 8.75
CA SER A 47 1.22 -7.69 9.10
C SER A 47 2.10 -7.30 7.91
N LYS A 48 2.40 -8.25 7.01
CA LYS A 48 3.12 -7.96 5.75
C LYS A 48 2.29 -7.07 4.82
N LEU A 49 0.97 -7.24 4.79
CA LEU A 49 0.08 -6.40 3.98
C LEU A 49 0.07 -4.95 4.49
N GLY A 50 -0.02 -4.76 5.81
CA GLY A 50 0.03 -3.43 6.43
C GLY A 50 1.35 -2.70 6.23
N ARG A 51 2.48 -3.41 6.10
CA ARG A 51 3.78 -2.78 5.83
C ARG A 51 3.93 -2.29 4.39
N ARG A 52 3.24 -2.91 3.43
CA ARG A 52 3.28 -2.48 2.01
C ARG A 52 2.57 -1.15 1.78
N SER A 53 1.48 -0.88 2.49
CA SER A 53 0.74 0.38 2.36
C SER A 53 1.52 1.58 2.89
N ASP A 54 2.36 1.40 3.92
CA ASP A 54 3.17 2.49 4.48
C ASP A 54 4.28 2.96 3.53
N VAL A 55 4.93 2.01 2.84
CA VAL A 55 5.94 2.31 1.80
C VAL A 55 5.33 3.08 0.62
N GLN A 56 4.03 2.91 0.36
CA GLN A 56 3.35 3.65 -0.69
C GLN A 56 3.02 5.10 -0.30
N ARG A 57 2.99 5.45 0.99
CA ARG A 57 2.83 6.85 1.43
C ARG A 57 4.07 7.70 1.16
N THR A 58 5.26 7.10 1.17
CA THR A 58 6.50 7.81 0.81
C THR A 58 6.55 8.25 -0.65
N SER A 59 5.80 7.62 -1.58
CA SER A 59 5.75 8.08 -2.98
C SER A 59 4.87 9.33 -3.17
N ALA A 60 3.90 9.57 -2.28
CA ALA A 60 3.06 10.77 -2.33
C ALA A 60 3.85 12.06 -2.09
N GLN A 61 4.98 11.99 -1.37
CA GLN A 61 5.86 13.12 -1.13
C GLN A 61 6.58 13.60 -2.41
N MET A 62 6.78 12.71 -3.39
CA MET A 62 7.30 13.09 -4.70
C MET A 62 6.28 13.89 -5.53
N GLY A 63 4.98 13.70 -5.29
CA GLY A 63 3.92 14.42 -6.00
C GLY A 63 3.89 15.91 -5.68
N ALA A 64 4.09 16.28 -4.42
CA ALA A 64 4.07 17.68 -3.99
C ALA A 64 5.27 18.49 -4.52
N ALA A 65 6.47 17.90 -4.51
CA ALA A 65 7.67 18.53 -5.05
C ALA A 65 7.56 18.77 -6.57
N ASN A 66 6.96 17.81 -7.30
CA ASN A 66 6.76 17.93 -8.74
C ASN A 66 5.71 19.01 -9.09
N LEU A 67 4.66 19.13 -8.27
CA LEU A 67 3.63 20.15 -8.45
C LEU A 67 4.18 21.56 -8.27
N LEU A 68 4.99 21.77 -7.21
CA LEU A 68 5.67 23.04 -6.95
C LEU A 68 6.60 23.44 -8.10
N THR A 69 7.35 22.47 -8.63
CA THR A 69 8.25 22.69 -9.76
C THR A 69 7.48 23.10 -11.02
N LEU A 70 6.36 22.43 -11.32
CA LEU A 70 5.50 22.79 -12.45
C LEU A 70 4.91 24.19 -12.32
N VAL A 71 4.42 24.57 -11.14
CA VAL A 71 3.87 25.91 -10.89
C VAL A 71 4.95 26.98 -11.07
N LEU A 72 6.17 26.73 -10.60
CA LEU A 72 7.29 27.67 -10.71
C LEU A 72 7.69 27.88 -12.18
N VAL A 73 7.87 26.79 -12.94
CA VAL A 73 8.20 26.87 -14.37
C VAL A 73 7.10 27.58 -15.15
N PHE A 74 5.84 27.23 -14.91
CA PHE A 74 4.71 27.83 -15.61
C PHE A 74 4.57 29.32 -15.28
N GLY A 75 4.75 29.70 -14.00
CA GLY A 75 4.75 31.09 -13.56
C GLY A 75 5.88 31.92 -14.18
N LEU A 76 7.09 31.36 -14.29
CA LEU A 76 8.22 32.03 -14.93
C LEU A 76 8.01 32.21 -16.43
N LEU A 77 7.45 31.20 -17.12
CA LEU A 77 7.14 31.29 -18.55
C LEU A 77 6.07 32.34 -18.81
N PHE A 78 4.93 32.28 -18.11
CA PHE A 78 3.85 33.24 -18.30
C PHE A 78 4.23 34.66 -17.86
N GLY A 79 4.90 34.79 -16.72
CA GLY A 79 5.40 36.08 -16.23
C GLY A 79 6.42 36.69 -17.18
N GLY A 80 7.37 35.88 -17.69
CA GLY A 80 8.37 36.32 -18.66
C GLY A 80 7.76 36.75 -20.00
N ILE A 81 6.79 35.98 -20.52
CA ILE A 81 6.07 36.32 -21.76
C ILE A 81 5.26 37.61 -21.58
N ALA A 82 4.53 37.77 -20.47
CA ALA A 82 3.75 38.97 -20.19
C ALA A 82 4.65 40.21 -20.05
N TRP A 83 5.76 40.09 -19.33
CA TRP A 83 6.73 41.17 -19.17
C TRP A 83 7.37 41.57 -20.51
N ALA A 84 7.77 40.60 -21.33
CA ALA A 84 8.29 40.85 -22.67
C ALA A 84 7.24 41.50 -23.59
N ALA A 85 5.97 41.08 -23.50
CA ALA A 85 4.89 41.69 -24.27
C ALA A 85 4.65 43.15 -23.87
N THR A 86 4.71 43.50 -22.57
CA THR A 86 4.62 44.89 -22.11
C THR A 86 5.86 45.74 -22.45
N ALA A 87 7.02 45.12 -22.62
CA ALA A 87 8.25 45.82 -23.00
C ALA A 87 8.37 46.06 -24.51
N LEU A 88 7.67 45.27 -25.35
CA LEU A 88 7.67 45.40 -26.81
C LEU A 88 6.53 46.27 -27.36
N VAL A 89 5.52 46.60 -26.55
CA VAL A 89 4.43 47.51 -26.91
C VAL A 89 4.68 48.85 -26.19
N PRO A 90 5.20 49.89 -26.89
CA PRO A 90 5.42 51.21 -26.29
C PRO A 90 4.11 51.95 -25.98
#